data_AF-A0A7K4B410-F1
#
_entry.id   AF-A0A7K4B410-F1
#
_cell.length_a   1.000
_cell.length_b   1.000
_cell.length_c   1.000
_cell.angle_alpha   90.00
_cell.angle_beta   90.00
_cell.angle_gamma   90.00
#
_symmetry.space_group_name_H-M   'P 1'
#
loop_
_entity.id
_entity.type
_entity.pdbx_description
1 polymer ?
#
loop_
_entity_poly.entity_id
_entity_poly.type
_entity_poly.pdbx_seq_one_letter_code
_entity_poly.pdbx_strand_id
1 'polypeptide(L)'
;MSVISEPYIIHYPWICAISDDAGDRVELIECFDCIGGAMWVKKHYAQSPLVTDVRTTGSLNRFLLRTGEVDLALEGSKFPAGISKVSVEGDEIIISYIGMG
;
A
#
# COMPACT_ATOMS: atom_id res chain seq x y z
N MET A 1 28.94 7.83 -14.18
CA MET A 1 27.64 7.53 -13.54
C MET A 1 26.57 8.02 -14.48
N SER A 2 25.68 7.13 -14.95
CA SER A 2 24.55 7.54 -15.78
C SER A 2 23.60 8.42 -14.96
N VAL A 3 23.12 9.50 -15.56
CA VAL A 3 22.09 10.37 -14.98
C VAL A 3 20.81 9.54 -14.85
N ILE A 4 20.29 9.40 -13.63
CA ILE A 4 18.96 8.83 -13.40
C ILE A 4 17.98 9.98 -13.60
N SER A 5 17.13 9.91 -14.63
CA SER A 5 16.21 11.00 -14.99
C SER A 5 15.15 11.24 -13.91
N GLU A 6 14.78 10.21 -13.15
CA GLU A 6 13.65 10.21 -12.22
C GLU A 6 14.00 9.42 -10.94
N PRO A 7 14.96 9.91 -10.12
CA PRO A 7 15.51 9.13 -9.00
C PRO A 7 14.51 8.85 -7.87
N TYR A 8 13.33 9.48 -7.91
CA TYR A 8 12.28 9.36 -6.89
C TYR A 8 11.02 8.68 -7.42
N ILE A 9 11.01 8.22 -8.68
CA ILE A 9 9.90 7.42 -9.20
C ILE A 9 10.18 5.96 -8.89
N ILE A 10 9.28 5.35 -8.12
CA ILE A 10 9.28 3.92 -7.85
C ILE A 10 8.29 3.29 -8.83
N HIS A 11 8.82 2.46 -9.72
CA HIS A 11 7.99 1.72 -10.67
C HIS A 11 7.40 0.50 -9.98
N TYR A 12 6.09 0.36 -10.05
CA TYR A 12 5.44 -0.92 -9.82
C TYR A 12 5.26 -1.58 -11.19
N PRO A 13 5.91 -2.74 -11.46
CA PRO A 13 5.63 -3.51 -12.66
C PRO A 13 4.13 -3.71 -12.93
N TRP A 14 3.34 -3.91 -11.87
CA TRP A 14 1.89 -3.80 -11.89
C TRP A 14 1.36 -3.71 -10.45
N ILE A 15 0.15 -3.16 -10.33
CA ILE A 15 -0.61 -3.07 -9.09
C ILE A 15 -2.06 -3.43 -9.40
N CYS A 16 -2.71 -4.18 -8.52
CA CYS A 16 -4.10 -4.59 -8.66
C CYS A 16 -4.78 -4.61 -7.29
N ALA A 17 -6.08 -4.33 -7.25
CA ALA A 17 -6.90 -4.51 -6.09
C ALA A 17 -8.12 -5.35 -6.45
N ILE A 18 -8.55 -6.20 -5.52
CA ILE A 18 -9.74 -7.05 -5.67
C ILE A 18 -10.58 -6.88 -4.42
N SER A 19 -11.87 -6.60 -4.58
CA SER A 19 -12.81 -6.57 -3.46
C SER A 19 -13.62 -7.86 -3.38
N ASP A 20 -14.15 -8.16 -2.21
CA ASP A 20 -15.21 -9.15 -2.08
C ASP A 20 -16.57 -8.59 -2.53
N ASP A 21 -17.56 -9.48 -2.64
CA ASP A 21 -18.90 -9.11 -3.12
C ASP A 21 -19.60 -8.10 -2.19
N ALA A 22 -19.22 -8.04 -0.92
CA ALA A 22 -19.79 -7.14 0.07
C ALA A 22 -19.17 -5.73 0.02
N GLY A 23 -17.98 -5.57 -0.59
CA GLY A 23 -17.26 -4.31 -0.62
C GLY A 23 -16.68 -3.91 0.73
N ASP A 24 -16.57 -4.82 1.71
CA ASP A 24 -16.02 -4.52 3.04
C ASP A 24 -14.55 -4.96 3.19
N ARG A 25 -14.06 -5.78 2.25
CA ARG A 25 -12.65 -6.20 2.18
C ARG A 25 -12.06 -5.96 0.80
N VAL A 26 -10.78 -5.62 0.80
CA VAL A 26 -9.98 -5.44 -0.41
C VAL A 26 -8.64 -6.14 -0.24
N GLU A 27 -8.22 -6.93 -1.22
CA GLU A 27 -6.84 -7.37 -1.33
C GLU A 27 -6.09 -6.47 -2.32
N LEU A 28 -5.09 -5.75 -1.81
CA LEU A 28 -4.15 -4.97 -2.60
C LEU A 28 -2.92 -5.82 -2.93
N ILE A 29 -2.57 -5.91 -4.21
CA ILE A 29 -1.46 -6.70 -4.72
C ILE A 29 -0.49 -5.76 -5.45
N GLU A 30 0.68 -5.56 -4.86
CA GLU A 30 1.75 -4.73 -5.40
C GLU A 30 2.88 -5.64 -5.91
N CYS A 31 3.12 -5.64 -7.22
CA CYS A 31 4.33 -6.24 -7.77
C CYS A 31 5.47 -5.23 -7.70
N PHE A 32 6.59 -5.62 -7.12
CA PHE A 32 7.75 -4.77 -6.94
C PHE A 32 8.96 -5.30 -7.73
N ASP A 33 9.79 -4.37 -8.21
CA ASP A 33 11.13 -4.63 -8.74
C ASP A 33 12.24 -4.17 -7.77
N CYS A 34 11.90 -3.34 -6.78
CA CYS A 34 12.78 -2.87 -5.72
C CYS A 34 12.44 -3.52 -4.37
N ILE A 35 13.26 -4.48 -3.93
CA ILE A 35 13.04 -5.19 -2.66
C ILE A 35 13.14 -4.27 -1.43
N GLY A 36 14.01 -3.26 -1.48
CA GLY A 36 14.19 -2.30 -0.39
C GLY A 36 12.92 -1.48 -0.14
N GLY A 37 12.37 -0.89 -1.22
CA GLY A 37 11.11 -0.16 -1.18
C GLY A 37 9.95 -1.06 -0.76
N ALA A 38 9.88 -2.27 -1.32
CA ALA A 38 8.84 -3.24 -0.99
C ALA A 38 8.82 -3.63 0.49
N MET A 39 9.98 -3.89 1.10
CA MET A 39 10.05 -4.27 2.52
C MET A 39 9.80 -3.07 3.44
N TRP A 40 10.17 -1.86 3.01
CA TRP A 40 9.84 -0.62 3.71
C TRP A 40 8.32 -0.42 3.73
N VAL A 41 7.68 -0.46 2.56
CA VAL A 41 6.23 -0.35 2.39
C VAL A 41 5.50 -1.42 3.21
N LYS A 42 5.91 -2.69 3.09
CA LYS A 42 5.37 -3.78 3.90
C LYS A 42 5.40 -3.47 5.40
N LYS A 43 6.54 -3.04 5.92
CA LYS A 43 6.71 -2.76 7.35
C LYS A 43 5.84 -1.59 7.82
N HIS A 44 5.79 -0.52 7.04
CA HIS A 44 5.12 0.70 7.48
C HIS A 44 3.62 0.64 7.21
N TYR A 45 3.18 0.22 6.02
CA TYR A 45 1.75 0.16 5.71
C TYR A 45 1.02 -0.87 6.57
N ALA A 46 1.68 -1.97 6.96
CA ALA A 46 1.09 -2.97 7.86
C ALA A 46 0.76 -2.44 9.27
N GLN A 47 1.27 -1.27 9.66
CA GLN A 47 0.91 -0.62 10.91
C GLN A 47 -0.40 0.20 10.80
N SER A 48 -0.93 0.37 9.59
CA SER A 48 -2.18 1.12 9.37
C SER A 48 -3.38 0.32 9.91
N PRO A 49 -4.32 0.94 10.64
CA PRO A 49 -5.46 0.21 11.22
C PRO A 49 -6.40 -0.48 10.22
N LEU A 50 -6.35 -0.09 8.94
CA LEU A 50 -7.12 -0.71 7.87
C LEU A 50 -6.46 -1.98 7.32
N VAL A 51 -5.17 -2.21 7.58
CA VAL A 51 -4.46 -3.43 7.16
C VAL A 51 -4.66 -4.51 8.22
N THR A 52 -5.31 -5.60 7.83
CA THR A 52 -5.59 -6.75 8.69
C THR A 52 -4.55 -7.86 8.57
N ASP A 53 -3.91 -7.97 7.40
CA ASP A 53 -2.83 -8.93 7.17
C ASP A 53 -1.91 -8.44 6.04
N VAL A 54 -0.66 -8.88 6.06
CA VAL A 54 0.30 -8.63 5.01
C VAL A 54 1.19 -9.85 4.78
N ARG A 55 1.41 -10.19 3.53
CA ARG A 55 2.38 -11.22 3.15
C ARG A 55 3.15 -10.85 1.90
N THR A 56 4.34 -11.45 1.79
CA THR A 56 5.16 -11.36 0.58
C THR A 56 5.15 -12.72 -0.10
N THR A 57 4.92 -12.76 -1.41
CA THR A 57 4.91 -14.00 -2.20
C THR A 57 5.62 -13.76 -3.51
N GLY A 58 6.85 -14.26 -3.65
CA GLY A 58 7.70 -13.91 -4.79
C GLY A 58 8.00 -12.41 -4.81
N SER A 59 7.76 -11.77 -5.96
CA SER A 59 7.89 -10.32 -6.16
C SER A 59 6.63 -9.53 -5.81
N LEU A 60 5.73 -10.10 -5.00
CA LEU A 60 4.45 -9.48 -4.64
C LEU A 60 4.40 -9.17 -3.15
N ASN A 61 3.97 -7.97 -2.79
CA ASN A 61 3.35 -7.71 -1.49
C ASN A 61 1.84 -7.77 -1.66
N ARG A 62 1.17 -8.48 -0.73
CA ARG A 62 -0.28 -8.62 -0.68
C ARG A 62 -0.77 -8.12 0.67
N PHE A 63 -1.64 -7.12 0.66
CA PHE A 63 -2.24 -6.53 1.85
C PHE A 63 -3.72 -6.88 1.87
N LEU A 64 -4.19 -7.44 2.98
CA LEU A 64 -5.62 -7.62 3.21
C LEU A 64 -6.14 -6.40 3.98
N LEU A 65 -7.04 -5.66 3.36
CA LEU A 65 -7.54 -4.38 3.82
C LEU A 65 -9.02 -4.50 4.21
N ARG A 66 -9.43 -3.73 5.21
CA ARG A 66 -10.84 -3.44 5.49
C ARG A 66 -11.17 -2.05 4.94
N THR A 67 -12.38 -1.88 4.39
CA THR A 67 -12.85 -0.55 3.97
C THR A 67 -13.08 0.38 5.16
N GLY A 68 -12.92 1.68 4.92
CA GLY A 68 -13.02 2.71 5.94
C GLY A 68 -12.01 3.84 5.73
N GLU A 69 -12.04 4.79 6.66
CA GLU A 69 -11.18 5.96 6.68
C GLU A 69 -10.67 6.16 8.11
N VAL A 70 -9.37 6.41 8.25
CA VAL A 70 -8.70 6.57 9.54
C VAL A 70 -7.65 7.67 9.48
N ASP A 71 -7.58 8.45 10.54
CA ASP A 71 -6.45 9.34 10.78
C ASP A 71 -5.22 8.51 11.18
N LEU A 72 -4.09 8.76 10.52
CA LEU A 72 -2.83 8.12 10.85
C LEU A 72 -1.98 9.06 11.71
N ALA A 73 -1.66 8.62 12.93
CA ALA A 73 -0.71 9.29 13.81
C ALA A 73 0.73 9.04 13.31
N LEU A 74 1.09 9.66 12.19
CA LEU A 74 2.39 9.44 11.55
C LEU A 74 3.54 9.86 12.47
N GLU A 75 4.57 9.03 12.52
CA GLU A 75 5.78 9.28 13.29
C GLU A 75 7.02 8.99 12.43
N GLY A 76 7.90 9.99 12.35
CA GLY A 76 9.14 9.88 11.59
C GLY A 76 9.93 8.63 11.99
N SER A 77 10.48 7.93 11.00
CA SER A 77 11.23 6.67 11.16
C SER A 77 10.45 5.46 11.67
N LYS A 78 9.37 5.62 12.43
CA LYS A 78 8.59 4.50 13.00
C LYS A 78 7.37 4.13 12.15
N PHE A 79 6.52 5.11 11.87
CA PHE A 79 5.33 4.99 11.05
C PHE A 79 5.16 6.25 10.19
N PRO A 80 6.09 6.48 9.23
CA PRO A 80 6.12 7.72 8.46
C PRO A 80 5.10 7.74 7.32
N ALA A 81 4.52 6.60 6.94
CA ALA A 81 3.49 6.52 5.91
C ALA A 81 2.61 5.28 6.11
N GLY A 82 1.36 5.35 5.63
CA GLY A 82 0.40 4.26 5.72
C GLY A 82 -0.83 4.46 4.82
N ILE A 83 -1.77 3.52 4.92
CA ILE A 83 -3.04 3.52 4.19
C ILE A 83 -4.10 4.17 5.09
N SER A 84 -4.60 5.35 4.68
CA SER A 84 -5.56 6.13 5.45
C SER A 84 -7.00 5.90 5.03
N LYS A 85 -7.24 5.48 3.78
CA LYS A 85 -8.60 5.21 3.29
C LYS A 85 -8.63 4.06 2.31
N VAL A 86 -9.68 3.25 2.41
CA VAL A 86 -10.03 2.21 1.45
C VAL A 86 -11.54 2.30 1.21
N SER A 87 -11.96 2.55 -0.02
CA SER A 87 -13.38 2.53 -0.41
C SER A 87 -13.59 1.72 -1.69
N VAL A 88 -14.81 1.19 -1.82
CA VAL A 88 -15.30 0.50 -3.01
C VAL A 88 -16.54 1.25 -3.43
N GLU A 89 -16.50 1.84 -4.63
CA GLU A 89 -17.51 2.77 -5.13
C GLU A 89 -17.94 2.31 -6.53
N GLY A 90 -19.07 1.60 -6.60
CA GLY A 90 -19.51 1.01 -7.85
C GLY A 90 -18.54 -0.05 -8.35
N ASP A 91 -17.89 0.22 -9.49
CA ASP A 91 -16.86 -0.62 -10.11
C ASP A 91 -15.42 -0.15 -9.82
N GLU A 92 -15.25 0.85 -8.94
CA GLU A 92 -13.95 1.40 -8.57
C GLU A 92 -13.52 0.99 -7.16
N ILE A 93 -12.22 0.70 -7.01
CA ILE A 93 -11.56 0.50 -5.71
C ILE A 93 -10.59 1.65 -5.52
N ILE A 94 -10.74 2.38 -4.42
CA ILE A 94 -9.95 3.57 -4.09
C ILE A 94 -9.13 3.27 -2.85
N ILE A 95 -7.81 3.43 -2.95
CA ILE A 95 -6.87 3.25 -1.84
C ILE A 95 -6.06 4.52 -1.71
N SER A 96 -6.21 5.21 -0.58
CA SER A 96 -5.48 6.44 -0.27
C SER A 96 -4.35 6.16 0.69
N TYR A 97 -3.19 6.72 0.36
CA TYR A 97 -1.99 6.67 1.16
C TYR A 97 -1.69 8.07 1.69
N ILE A 98 -1.15 8.16 2.90
CA ILE A 98 -0.59 9.40 3.44
C ILE A 98 0.81 9.12 3.98
N GLY A 99 1.70 10.09 3.82
CA GLY A 99 3.07 10.01 4.30
C GLY A 99 3.55 11.36 4.80
N MET A 100 4.55 11.33 5.68
CA MET A 100 5.31 12.49 6.10
C MET A 100 6.24 12.89 4.95
N GLY A 101 5.79 13.87 4.15
CA GLY A 101 6.53 14.52 3.08
C GLY A 101 6.63 16.01 3.34
#